data_AF-A0A7X7HCJ3-F1
#
_entry.id   AF-A0A7X7HCJ3-F1
#
_cell.length_a   1.000
_cell.length_b   1.000
_cell.length_c   1.000
_cell.angle_alpha   90.00
_cell.angle_beta   90.00
_cell.angle_gamma   90.00
#
_symmetry.space_group_name_H-M   'P 1'
#
loop_
_entity.id
_entity.type
_entity.pdbx_description
1 polymer ?
#
loop_
_entity_poly.entity_id
_entity_poly.type
_entity_poly.pdbx_seq_one_letter_code
_entity_poly.pdbx_strand_id
1 'polypeptide(L)'
;MAQTDFAHLHVHTEYSMLDGAAKLEPLFQEAKALGQSAIAITDHGYLFGAYDFYRTAQKYGIKPIIGVEAYVTPGTSRRDRSRVTWGTEAQRNDDVSARGSYTHMTMWAENNTGLQNLMRMGSLASLDGQWGKWPRMDRELLQTYAPGLIATSGCPSGEVQTRLRLGQFEEALRAAAEFQDIFGRENFYIELMDHELEIERRVLQDLLRIAKQLDAPLVATNDSHYVSPSDVNTHAALLCLQSG
;
A
#
# COMPACT_ATOMS: atom_id res chain seq x y z
N MET A 1 -11.98 -27.71 -10.93
CA MET A 1 -11.59 -26.42 -11.55
C MET A 1 -11.44 -25.45 -10.39
N ALA A 2 -10.30 -24.78 -10.25
CA ALA A 2 -10.20 -23.69 -9.28
C ALA A 2 -11.28 -22.67 -9.65
N GLN A 3 -12.17 -22.36 -8.72
CA GLN A 3 -13.13 -21.28 -8.89
C GLN A 3 -12.32 -20.02 -9.20
N THR A 4 -12.66 -19.32 -10.28
CA THR A 4 -12.08 -18.02 -10.61
C THR A 4 -12.55 -17.04 -9.54
N ASP A 5 -11.82 -16.99 -8.43
CA ASP A 5 -12.06 -16.10 -7.31
C ASP A 5 -10.95 -15.04 -7.30
N PHE A 6 -11.32 -13.80 -7.00
CA PHE A 6 -10.41 -12.66 -6.90
C PHE A 6 -10.84 -11.82 -5.71
N ALA A 7 -9.89 -11.47 -4.84
CA ALA A 7 -10.12 -10.59 -3.71
C ALA A 7 -9.32 -9.30 -3.92
N HIS A 8 -9.97 -8.15 -3.77
CA HIS A 8 -9.24 -6.88 -3.78
C HIS A 8 -8.42 -6.75 -2.49
N LEU A 9 -7.10 -6.67 -2.62
CA LEU A 9 -6.16 -6.60 -1.50
C LEU A 9 -5.57 -5.20 -1.27
N HIS A 10 -5.76 -4.27 -2.19
CA HIS A 10 -5.33 -2.87 -2.07
C HIS A 10 -6.54 -1.97 -2.33
N VAL A 11 -7.14 -1.47 -1.25
CA VAL A 11 -8.44 -0.77 -1.24
C VAL A 11 -8.42 0.36 -0.23
N HIS A 12 -8.71 1.57 -0.71
CA HIS A 12 -8.84 2.78 0.08
C HIS A 12 -10.32 3.05 0.35
N THR A 13 -10.66 3.15 1.63
CA THR A 13 -12.01 3.43 2.12
C THR A 13 -12.16 4.91 2.45
N GLU A 14 -13.36 5.31 2.89
CA GLU A 14 -13.63 6.66 3.41
C GLU A 14 -12.74 7.07 4.61
N TYR A 15 -12.01 6.13 5.22
CA TYR A 15 -11.03 6.41 6.28
C TYR A 15 -9.66 6.85 5.76
N SER A 16 -9.37 6.68 4.45
CA SER A 16 -8.30 7.42 3.75
C SER A 16 -8.76 8.86 3.54
N MET A 17 -8.73 9.65 4.60
CA MET A 17 -9.35 10.97 4.65
C MET A 17 -8.91 11.90 3.52
N LEU A 18 -9.90 12.49 2.84
CA LEU A 18 -9.74 13.40 1.70
C LEU A 18 -9.06 12.75 0.48
N ASP A 19 -9.21 11.44 0.33
CA ASP A 19 -8.62 10.68 -0.76
C ASP A 19 -9.54 9.50 -1.14
N GLY A 20 -9.66 8.49 -0.27
CA GLY A 20 -10.60 7.38 -0.46
C GLY A 20 -12.06 7.82 -0.37
N ALA A 21 -12.86 7.44 -1.38
CA ALA A 21 -14.29 7.71 -1.48
C ALA A 21 -15.15 6.46 -1.28
N ALA A 22 -14.55 5.28 -1.13
CA ALA A 22 -15.28 4.03 -0.97
C ALA A 22 -15.88 3.90 0.44
N LYS A 23 -17.19 4.16 0.55
CA LYS A 23 -17.94 3.96 1.79
C LYS A 23 -18.10 2.47 2.10
N LEU A 24 -18.05 2.10 3.37
CA LEU A 24 -18.03 0.69 3.76
C LEU A 24 -19.27 -0.10 3.31
N GLU A 25 -20.47 0.40 3.57
CA GLU A 25 -21.72 -0.32 3.22
C GLU A 25 -21.84 -0.56 1.68
N PRO A 26 -21.69 0.46 0.81
CA PRO A 26 -21.63 0.24 -0.64
C PRO A 26 -20.50 -0.69 -1.10
N LEU A 27 -19.30 -0.57 -0.50
CA LEU A 27 -18.16 -1.43 -0.84
C LEU A 27 -18.46 -2.91 -0.61
N PHE A 28 -19.03 -3.26 0.55
CA PHE A 28 -19.40 -4.65 0.85
C PHE A 28 -20.62 -5.14 0.07
N GLN A 29 -21.54 -4.25 -0.31
CA GLN A 29 -22.63 -4.58 -1.23
C GLN A 29 -22.09 -4.98 -2.60
N GLU A 30 -21.17 -4.19 -3.15
CA GLU A 30 -20.55 -4.46 -4.45
C GLU A 30 -19.70 -5.73 -4.41
N ALA A 31 -18.84 -5.88 -3.39
CA ALA A 31 -18.03 -7.09 -3.22
C ALA A 31 -18.90 -8.36 -3.17
N LYS A 32 -20.05 -8.30 -2.47
CA LYS A 32 -21.03 -9.40 -2.43
C LYS A 32 -21.70 -9.63 -3.78
N ALA A 33 -22.06 -8.56 -4.51
CA ALA A 33 -22.67 -8.65 -5.83
C ALA A 33 -21.72 -9.28 -6.86
N LEU A 34 -20.42 -8.97 -6.76
CA LEU A 34 -19.34 -9.56 -7.56
C LEU A 34 -18.96 -10.98 -7.13
N GLY A 35 -19.53 -11.49 -6.04
CA GLY A 35 -19.29 -12.84 -5.54
C GLY A 35 -17.95 -13.02 -4.81
N GLN A 36 -17.32 -11.94 -4.35
CA GLN A 36 -16.05 -12.00 -3.64
C GLN A 36 -16.22 -12.60 -2.24
N SER A 37 -15.34 -13.54 -1.90
CA SER A 37 -15.32 -14.19 -0.58
C SER A 37 -14.53 -13.40 0.47
N ALA A 38 -13.63 -12.51 0.03
CA ALA A 38 -12.76 -11.68 0.87
C ALA A 38 -12.48 -10.32 0.24
N ILE A 39 -12.17 -9.33 1.07
CA ILE A 39 -11.70 -8.00 0.65
C ILE A 39 -10.83 -7.38 1.74
N ALA A 40 -9.80 -6.63 1.34
CA ALA A 40 -8.92 -5.92 2.27
C ALA A 40 -9.31 -4.46 2.48
N ILE A 41 -8.81 -3.89 3.57
CA ILE A 41 -8.71 -2.47 3.83
C ILE A 41 -7.24 -2.11 3.93
N THR A 42 -6.79 -1.12 3.17
CA THR A 42 -5.39 -0.65 3.15
C THR A 42 -5.35 0.86 3.11
N ASP A 43 -6.05 1.50 4.04
CA ASP A 43 -6.10 2.96 4.09
C ASP A 43 -4.72 3.61 4.29
N HIS A 44 -4.58 4.84 3.81
CA HIS A 44 -3.33 5.58 3.86
C HIS A 44 -2.89 5.89 5.31
N GLY A 45 -1.81 5.24 5.75
CA GLY A 45 -1.05 5.54 6.97
C GLY A 45 -1.76 5.27 8.30
N TYR A 46 -3.07 5.01 8.29
CA TYR A 46 -3.88 4.86 9.51
C TYR A 46 -4.79 3.65 9.45
N LEU A 47 -5.06 3.07 10.62
CA LEU A 47 -5.95 1.91 10.82
C LEU A 47 -7.31 2.33 11.38
N PHE A 48 -7.75 3.57 11.14
CA PHE A 48 -8.96 4.11 11.76
C PHE A 48 -10.21 3.31 11.40
N GLY A 49 -10.31 2.84 10.16
CA GLY A 49 -11.44 2.05 9.67
C GLY A 49 -11.43 0.58 10.07
N ALA A 50 -10.37 0.06 10.70
CA ALA A 50 -10.16 -1.39 10.86
C ALA A 50 -11.33 -2.10 11.59
N TYR A 51 -11.82 -1.52 12.68
CA TYR A 51 -12.93 -2.10 13.44
C TYR A 51 -14.27 -2.00 12.71
N ASP A 52 -14.56 -0.84 12.12
CA ASP A 52 -15.80 -0.62 11.39
C ASP A 52 -15.85 -1.49 10.12
N PHE A 53 -14.72 -1.66 9.44
CA PHE A 53 -14.55 -2.57 8.31
C PHE A 53 -14.80 -4.02 8.71
N TYR A 54 -14.12 -4.50 9.77
CA TYR A 54 -14.34 -5.84 10.32
C TYR A 54 -15.82 -6.08 10.64
N ARG A 55 -16.45 -5.18 11.40
CA ARG A 55 -17.86 -5.30 11.79
C ARG A 55 -18.78 -5.33 10.59
N THR A 56 -18.50 -4.53 9.57
CA THR A 56 -19.33 -4.47 8.35
C THR A 56 -19.15 -5.74 7.52
N ALA A 57 -17.92 -6.23 7.34
CA ALA A 57 -17.63 -7.48 6.66
C ALA A 57 -18.42 -8.67 7.25
N GLN A 58 -18.48 -8.76 8.58
CA GLN A 58 -19.25 -9.78 9.29
C GLN A 58 -20.75 -9.77 8.92
N LYS A 59 -21.36 -8.59 8.74
CA LYS A 59 -22.78 -8.48 8.32
C LYS A 59 -23.02 -9.06 6.92
N TYR A 60 -22.05 -8.92 6.02
CA TYR A 60 -22.15 -9.37 4.63
C TYR A 60 -21.69 -10.81 4.44
N GLY A 61 -21.03 -11.41 5.44
CA GLY A 61 -20.46 -12.76 5.36
C GLY A 61 -19.19 -12.81 4.52
N ILE A 62 -18.46 -11.71 4.40
CA ILE A 62 -17.22 -11.58 3.63
C ILE A 62 -16.04 -11.60 4.61
N LYS A 63 -14.96 -12.31 4.28
CA LYS A 63 -13.74 -12.34 5.09
C LYS A 63 -13.02 -10.98 5.02
N PRO A 64 -12.87 -10.24 6.14
CA PRO A 64 -12.08 -9.02 6.15
C PRO A 64 -10.59 -9.35 6.20
N ILE A 65 -9.79 -8.63 5.41
CA ILE A 65 -8.33 -8.62 5.51
C ILE A 65 -7.91 -7.23 5.99
N ILE A 66 -7.35 -7.15 7.19
CA ILE A 66 -6.97 -5.86 7.77
C ILE A 66 -5.53 -5.54 7.38
N GLY A 67 -5.34 -4.38 6.76
CA GLY A 67 -4.06 -3.87 6.33
C GLY A 67 -3.96 -2.36 6.45
N VAL A 68 -2.87 -1.82 5.91
CA VAL A 68 -2.60 -0.39 5.79
C VAL A 68 -1.70 -0.18 4.58
N GLU A 69 -1.90 0.91 3.85
CA GLU A 69 -0.86 1.40 2.95
C GLU A 69 0.02 2.36 3.75
N ALA A 70 1.15 1.85 4.24
CA ALA A 70 2.04 2.58 5.13
C ALA A 70 2.83 3.64 4.37
N TYR A 71 3.01 4.81 5.00
CA TYR A 71 4.04 5.74 4.59
C TYR A 71 5.38 5.27 5.16
N VAL A 72 6.36 4.96 4.31
CA VAL A 72 7.69 4.51 4.71
C VAL A 72 8.71 5.60 4.41
N THR A 73 9.53 5.95 5.40
CA THR A 73 10.65 6.89 5.24
C THR A 73 11.60 6.45 4.12
N PRO A 74 12.20 7.39 3.36
CA PRO A 74 13.09 7.07 2.25
C PRO A 74 14.52 6.72 2.71
N GLY A 75 14.66 5.75 3.61
CA GLY A 75 15.94 5.28 4.16
C GLY A 75 16.50 6.12 5.32
N THR A 76 15.70 7.03 5.89
CA THR A 76 16.05 7.82 7.08
C THR A 76 15.34 7.28 8.33
N SER A 77 15.74 7.75 9.51
CA SER A 77 14.96 7.50 10.73
C SER A 77 13.58 8.16 10.61
N ARG A 78 12.53 7.54 11.17
CA ARG A 78 11.19 8.15 11.28
C ARG A 78 11.18 9.52 11.94
N ARG A 79 12.16 9.78 12.81
CA ARG A 79 12.34 11.07 13.52
C ARG A 79 13.02 12.15 12.66
N ASP A 80 13.61 11.78 11.53
CA ASP A 80 14.26 12.71 10.61
C ASP A 80 13.22 13.41 9.71
N ARG A 81 13.32 14.74 9.60
CA ARG A 81 12.46 15.61 8.78
C ARG A 81 13.22 16.25 7.62
N SER A 82 14.36 15.66 7.25
CA SER A 82 15.11 16.01 6.04
C SER A 82 14.40 15.47 4.81
N ARG A 83 14.40 16.27 3.73
CA ARG A 83 13.85 15.85 2.45
C ARG A 83 14.90 15.02 1.71
N VAL A 84 14.50 13.86 1.21
CA VAL A 84 15.39 12.96 0.48
C VAL A 84 14.93 12.84 -0.95
N THR A 85 15.86 13.03 -1.88
CA THR A 85 15.65 12.79 -3.31
C THR A 85 16.62 11.72 -3.77
N TRP A 86 16.17 10.78 -4.58
CA TRP A 86 17.00 9.72 -5.14
C TRP A 86 17.40 9.98 -6.59
N GLY A 87 16.64 10.82 -7.29
CA GLY A 87 16.86 11.18 -8.69
C GLY A 87 17.53 12.55 -8.88
N THR A 88 17.46 13.02 -10.12
CA THR A 88 17.84 14.38 -10.50
C THR A 88 16.64 15.33 -10.44
N GLU A 89 16.86 16.65 -10.48
CA GLU A 89 15.77 17.64 -10.54
C GLU A 89 14.83 17.42 -11.76
N ALA A 90 15.37 16.92 -12.88
CA ALA A 90 14.57 16.59 -14.06
C ALA A 90 13.60 15.42 -13.83
N GLN A 91 13.90 14.54 -12.85
CA GLN A 91 13.11 13.37 -12.49
C GLN A 91 12.24 13.58 -11.25
N ARG A 92 12.11 14.82 -10.75
CA ARG A 92 11.40 15.12 -9.49
C ARG A 92 9.96 14.59 -9.40
N ASN A 93 9.28 14.42 -10.54
CA ASN A 93 7.91 13.89 -10.59
C ASN A 93 7.85 12.37 -10.39
N ASP A 94 8.98 11.67 -10.59
CA ASP A 94 9.11 10.22 -10.42
C ASP A 94 9.75 9.82 -9.10
N ASP A 95 10.34 10.79 -8.41
CA ASP A 95 11.12 10.63 -7.18
C ASP A 95 10.23 10.47 -5.94
N VAL A 96 10.85 10.37 -4.77
CA VAL A 96 10.21 10.17 -3.47
C VAL A 96 9.02 11.13 -3.25
N SER A 97 7.87 10.54 -2.94
CA SER A 97 6.58 11.22 -2.77
C SER A 97 6.61 12.33 -1.72
N ALA A 98 5.65 13.25 -1.87
CA ALA A 98 5.50 14.43 -1.01
C ALA A 98 6.81 15.23 -0.86
N ARG A 99 7.53 15.40 -1.98
CA ARG A 99 8.80 16.15 -2.09
C ARG A 99 9.89 15.60 -1.16
N GLY A 100 10.08 14.28 -1.18
CA GLY A 100 11.13 13.62 -0.44
C GLY A 100 10.77 13.19 0.98
N SER A 101 9.48 12.99 1.27
CA SER A 101 9.02 12.72 2.64
C SER A 101 8.84 11.24 2.93
N TYR A 102 8.30 10.47 1.99
CA TYR A 102 7.99 9.05 2.15
C TYR A 102 7.81 8.33 0.80
N THR A 103 7.70 7.01 0.87
CA THR A 103 7.17 6.11 -0.17
C THR A 103 6.03 5.29 0.42
N HIS A 104 5.26 4.59 -0.42
CA HIS A 104 4.16 3.72 0.02
C HIS A 104 4.61 2.27 0.21
N MET A 105 3.92 1.53 1.08
CA MET A 105 4.03 0.08 1.20
C MET A 105 2.70 -0.53 1.62
N THR A 106 2.15 -1.42 0.81
CA THR A 106 0.94 -2.17 1.14
C THR A 106 1.29 -3.28 2.12
N MET A 107 0.59 -3.34 3.25
CA MET A 107 0.84 -4.31 4.31
C MET A 107 -0.47 -4.90 4.84
N TRP A 108 -0.46 -6.19 5.17
CA TRP A 108 -1.62 -6.91 5.72
C TRP A 108 -1.23 -7.69 6.97
N ALA A 109 -2.18 -7.83 7.89
CA ALA A 109 -2.08 -8.75 9.00
C ALA A 109 -2.50 -10.17 8.55
N GLU A 110 -1.57 -11.11 8.56
CA GLU A 110 -1.86 -12.53 8.29
C GLU A 110 -2.64 -13.16 9.45
N ASN A 111 -2.32 -12.74 10.67
CA ASN A 111 -2.85 -13.30 11.91
C ASN A 111 -2.95 -12.22 13.01
N ASN A 112 -3.40 -12.62 14.21
CA ASN A 112 -3.61 -11.69 15.32
C ASN A 112 -2.31 -11.03 15.82
N THR A 113 -1.17 -11.71 15.72
CA THR A 113 0.14 -11.11 16.05
C THR A 113 0.47 -10.03 15.04
N GLY A 114 0.26 -10.29 13.74
CA GLY A 114 0.36 -9.29 12.69
C GLY A 114 -0.53 -8.08 12.94
N LEU A 115 -1.79 -8.30 13.32
CA LEU A 115 -2.73 -7.21 13.59
C LEU A 115 -2.25 -6.32 14.75
N GLN A 116 -1.78 -6.94 15.85
CA GLN A 116 -1.22 -6.21 16.99
C GLN A 116 0.04 -5.42 16.59
N ASN A 117 0.91 -6.03 15.79
CA ASN A 117 2.12 -5.40 15.27
C ASN A 117 1.79 -4.21 14.35
N LEU A 118 0.81 -4.36 13.46
CA LEU A 118 0.34 -3.28 12.58
C LEU A 118 -0.20 -2.10 13.38
N MET A 119 -1.03 -2.36 14.40
CA MET A 119 -1.54 -1.32 15.31
C MET A 119 -0.43 -0.63 16.08
N ARG A 120 0.57 -1.39 16.54
CA ARG A 120 1.72 -0.84 17.27
C ARG A 120 2.59 0.04 16.38
N MET A 121 2.92 -0.43 15.16
CA MET A 121 3.66 0.35 14.17
C MET A 121 2.91 1.60 13.77
N GLY A 122 1.60 1.51 13.48
CA GLY A 122 0.78 2.69 13.15
C GLY A 122 0.78 3.73 14.27
N SER A 123 0.70 3.29 15.53
CA SER A 123 0.80 4.18 16.68
C SER A 123 2.18 4.85 16.78
N LEU A 124 3.27 4.09 16.62
CA LEU A 124 4.63 4.63 16.69
C LEU A 124 4.96 5.54 15.49
N ALA A 125 4.43 5.23 14.30
CA ALA A 125 4.54 6.08 13.12
C ALA A 125 3.86 7.43 13.35
N SER A 126 2.72 7.47 14.04
CA SER A 126 2.03 8.71 14.39
C SER A 126 2.68 9.46 15.56
N LEU A 127 3.25 8.78 16.55
CA LEU A 127 3.86 9.42 17.73
C LEU A 127 5.27 9.94 17.43
N ASP A 128 6.10 9.14 16.76
CA ASP A 128 7.52 9.44 16.52
C ASP A 128 7.82 9.84 15.08
N GLY A 129 7.04 9.34 14.12
CA GLY A 129 7.31 9.42 12.68
C GLY A 129 6.54 10.50 11.93
N GLN A 130 5.66 11.23 12.63
CA GLN A 130 4.76 12.20 12.00
C GLN A 130 5.54 13.33 11.33
N TRP A 131 5.30 13.49 10.04
CA TRP A 131 5.77 14.64 9.27
C TRP A 131 4.62 15.21 8.45
N GLY A 132 4.23 16.45 8.72
CA GLY A 132 3.01 17.01 8.14
C GLY A 132 1.80 16.14 8.52
N LYS A 133 1.05 15.67 7.52
CA LYS A 133 -0.09 14.77 7.71
C LYS A 133 0.27 13.28 7.64
N TRP A 134 1.54 12.92 7.43
CA TRP A 134 1.96 11.56 7.14
C TRP A 134 2.61 10.89 8.38
N PRO A 135 1.98 9.87 8.99
CA PRO A 135 2.60 9.04 10.01
C PRO A 135 3.56 8.05 9.35
N ARG A 136 4.86 8.25 9.47
CA ARG A 136 5.85 7.45 8.72
C ARG A 136 6.47 6.34 9.56
N MET A 137 6.55 5.16 8.97
CA MET A 137 7.34 4.02 9.46
C MET A 137 8.77 4.10 8.91
N ASP A 138 9.73 3.51 9.63
CA ASP A 138 11.09 3.31 9.14
C ASP A 138 11.45 1.82 9.22
N ARG A 139 12.63 1.48 8.68
CA ARG A 139 13.14 0.11 8.64
C ARG A 139 13.24 -0.52 10.02
N GLU A 140 13.57 0.26 11.06
CA GLU A 140 13.62 -0.21 12.45
C GLU A 140 12.25 -0.73 12.90
N LEU A 141 11.17 0.02 12.64
CA LEU A 141 9.82 -0.44 12.96
C LEU A 141 9.44 -1.67 12.15
N LEU A 142 9.71 -1.68 10.84
CA LEU A 142 9.40 -2.83 9.98
C LEU A 142 10.12 -4.09 10.47
N GLN A 143 11.41 -4.02 10.76
CA GLN A 143 12.20 -5.14 11.30
C GLN A 143 11.70 -5.62 12.66
N THR A 144 11.32 -4.69 13.54
CA THR A 144 10.87 -5.02 14.90
C THR A 144 9.51 -5.72 14.91
N TYR A 145 8.62 -5.33 14.00
CA TYR A 145 7.21 -5.71 14.03
C TYR A 145 6.76 -6.52 12.80
N ALA A 146 7.68 -6.97 11.94
CA ALA A 146 7.40 -7.84 10.79
C ALA A 146 6.66 -9.15 11.11
N PRO A 147 6.87 -9.84 12.27
CA PRO A 147 6.23 -11.13 12.50
C PRO A 147 4.70 -11.10 12.36
N GLY A 148 4.15 -12.00 11.53
CA GLY A 148 2.71 -12.11 11.23
C GLY A 148 2.18 -11.10 10.22
N LEU A 149 3.05 -10.35 9.55
CA LEU A 149 2.69 -9.42 8.48
C LEU A 149 3.08 -9.95 7.11
N ILE A 150 2.27 -9.62 6.13
CA ILE A 150 2.57 -9.75 4.71
C ILE A 150 2.71 -8.34 4.14
N ALA A 151 3.69 -8.12 3.26
CA ALA A 151 3.91 -6.84 2.60
C ALA A 151 4.15 -7.01 1.10
N THR A 152 4.12 -5.89 0.38
CA THR A 152 4.38 -5.88 -1.07
C THR A 152 5.45 -4.88 -1.47
N SER A 153 5.87 -4.93 -2.74
CA SER A 153 6.67 -3.88 -3.38
C SER A 153 5.96 -2.53 -3.50
N GLY A 154 4.65 -2.48 -3.24
CA GLY A 154 3.80 -1.28 -3.25
C GLY A 154 3.31 -0.84 -4.63
N CYS A 155 2.46 0.18 -4.60
CA CYS A 155 1.96 0.93 -5.77
C CYS A 155 3.09 1.73 -6.46
N PRO A 156 2.81 2.53 -7.50
CA PRO A 156 3.80 3.42 -8.08
C PRO A 156 4.49 4.32 -7.04
N SER A 157 3.80 4.82 -6.02
CA SER A 157 4.44 5.62 -4.96
C SER A 157 5.35 4.80 -4.01
N GLY A 158 5.47 3.48 -4.21
CA GLY A 158 6.36 2.59 -3.45
C GLY A 158 7.83 2.71 -3.83
N GLU A 159 8.70 2.33 -2.90
CA GLU A 159 10.15 2.48 -3.04
C GLU A 159 10.73 1.72 -4.24
N VAL A 160 10.33 0.45 -4.42
CA VAL A 160 10.81 -0.39 -5.52
C VAL A 160 10.49 0.25 -6.86
N GLN A 161 9.22 0.64 -7.08
CA GLN A 161 8.82 1.26 -8.33
C GLN A 161 9.43 2.64 -8.54
N THR A 162 9.59 3.44 -7.48
CA THR A 162 10.28 4.75 -7.54
C THR A 162 11.70 4.58 -8.06
N ARG A 163 12.47 3.63 -7.51
CA ARG A 163 13.82 3.30 -8.00
C ARG A 163 13.82 2.84 -9.45
N LEU A 164 12.86 2.01 -9.87
CA LEU A 164 12.73 1.58 -11.26
C LEU A 164 12.48 2.76 -12.22
N ARG A 165 11.56 3.68 -11.87
CA ARG A 165 11.27 4.86 -12.71
C ARG A 165 12.43 5.83 -12.81
N LEU A 166 13.29 5.85 -11.80
CA LEU A 166 14.55 6.60 -11.81
C LEU A 166 15.68 5.91 -12.62
N GLY A 167 15.44 4.72 -13.17
CA GLY A 167 16.44 3.93 -13.90
C GLY A 167 17.44 3.21 -13.01
N GLN A 168 17.13 3.04 -11.72
CA GLN A 168 18.03 2.54 -10.69
C GLN A 168 17.70 1.07 -10.35
N PHE A 169 17.78 0.19 -11.36
CA PHE A 169 17.36 -1.22 -11.22
C PHE A 169 18.05 -1.94 -10.04
N GLU A 170 19.36 -1.77 -9.87
CA GLU A 170 20.10 -2.42 -8.77
C GLU A 170 19.66 -1.94 -7.38
N GLU A 171 19.25 -0.67 -7.26
CA GLU A 171 18.70 -0.12 -6.01
C GLU A 171 17.29 -0.64 -5.75
N ALA A 172 16.47 -0.77 -6.81
CA ALA A 172 15.13 -1.37 -6.72
C ALA A 172 15.20 -2.84 -6.28
N LEU A 173 16.11 -3.62 -6.86
CA LEU A 173 16.36 -5.01 -6.50
C LEU A 173 16.85 -5.11 -5.04
N ARG A 174 17.76 -4.24 -4.62
CA ARG A 174 18.26 -4.21 -3.24
C ARG A 174 17.15 -3.90 -2.25
N ALA A 175 16.30 -2.91 -2.53
CA ALA A 175 15.17 -2.57 -1.67
C ALA A 175 14.16 -3.73 -1.58
N ALA A 176 13.81 -4.35 -2.70
CA ALA A 176 12.92 -5.51 -2.72
C ALA A 176 13.50 -6.71 -1.95
N ALA A 177 14.81 -6.96 -2.08
CA ALA A 177 15.51 -7.99 -1.32
C ALA A 177 15.50 -7.70 0.20
N GLU A 178 15.79 -6.45 0.59
CA GLU A 178 15.74 -6.02 2.00
C GLU A 178 14.34 -6.23 2.58
N PHE A 179 13.28 -5.84 1.86
CA PHE A 179 11.91 -6.08 2.31
C PHE A 179 11.58 -7.57 2.38
N GLN A 180 12.02 -8.38 1.42
CA GLN A 180 11.84 -9.84 1.49
C GLN A 180 12.58 -10.46 2.69
N ASP A 181 13.76 -9.96 3.05
CA ASP A 181 14.49 -10.40 4.25
C ASP A 181 13.77 -10.00 5.55
N ILE A 182 13.13 -8.83 5.57
CA ILE A 182 12.37 -8.33 6.73
C ILE A 182 11.10 -9.16 6.97
N PHE A 183 10.28 -9.36 5.93
CA PHE A 183 8.97 -10.02 6.08
C PHE A 183 9.04 -11.54 5.92
N GLY A 184 10.06 -12.03 5.21
CA GLY A 184 10.25 -13.43 4.86
C GLY A 184 9.82 -13.74 3.41
N ARG A 185 10.44 -14.77 2.82
CA ARG A 185 10.24 -15.16 1.41
C ARG A 185 8.78 -15.44 1.03
N GLU A 186 7.99 -15.97 1.97
CA GLU A 186 6.58 -16.32 1.76
C GLU A 186 5.62 -15.15 2.02
N ASN A 187 6.11 -14.05 2.57
CA ASN A 187 5.32 -12.91 3.07
C ASN A 187 5.64 -11.59 2.36
N PHE A 188 6.49 -11.61 1.33
CA PHE A 188 6.78 -10.44 0.51
C PHE A 188 6.45 -10.71 -0.96
N TYR A 189 5.54 -9.92 -1.51
CA TYR A 189 5.03 -10.08 -2.86
C TYR A 189 5.45 -8.91 -3.76
N ILE A 190 5.73 -9.20 -5.02
CA ILE A 190 5.85 -8.13 -6.03
C ILE A 190 4.45 -7.79 -6.52
N GLU A 191 4.01 -6.59 -6.22
CA GLU A 191 2.68 -6.07 -6.53
C GLU A 191 2.62 -5.48 -7.94
N LEU A 192 1.61 -5.91 -8.68
CA LEU A 192 1.35 -5.51 -10.06
C LEU A 192 -0.01 -4.82 -10.14
N MET A 193 -0.02 -3.67 -10.82
CA MET A 193 -1.21 -2.88 -11.13
C MET A 193 -1.17 -2.52 -12.62
N ASP A 194 -2.34 -2.44 -13.26
CA ASP A 194 -2.45 -1.99 -14.65
C ASP A 194 -3.74 -1.19 -14.85
N HIS A 195 -3.58 0.13 -14.86
CA HIS A 195 -4.60 1.10 -15.20
C HIS A 195 -4.35 1.70 -16.59
N GLU A 196 -3.55 1.01 -17.42
CA GLU A 196 -3.09 1.47 -18.74
C GLU A 196 -2.25 2.75 -18.72
N LEU A 197 -1.64 3.07 -17.57
CA LEU A 197 -0.85 4.27 -17.37
C LEU A 197 0.63 4.05 -17.73
N GLU A 198 1.24 5.06 -18.35
CA GLU A 198 2.67 5.02 -18.70
C GLU A 198 3.58 4.80 -17.47
N ILE A 199 3.17 5.35 -16.31
CA ILE A 199 3.91 5.21 -15.05
C ILE A 199 4.07 3.75 -14.60
N GLU A 200 3.09 2.90 -14.92
CA GLU A 200 3.04 1.47 -14.58
C GLU A 200 3.67 0.63 -15.68
N ARG A 201 3.33 0.92 -16.94
CA ARG A 201 3.85 0.19 -18.12
C ARG A 201 5.36 0.19 -18.19
N ARG A 202 6.02 1.31 -17.85
CA ARG A 202 7.48 1.42 -17.90
C ARG A 202 8.22 0.59 -16.85
N VAL A 203 7.56 0.20 -15.74
CA VAL A 203 8.20 -0.58 -14.67
C VAL A 203 7.80 -2.06 -14.66
N LEU A 204 6.71 -2.43 -15.36
CA LEU A 204 6.16 -3.78 -15.34
C LEU A 204 7.19 -4.88 -15.66
N GLN A 205 7.98 -4.73 -16.72
CA GLN A 205 8.97 -5.73 -17.10
C GLN A 205 10.09 -5.87 -16.06
N ASP A 206 10.49 -4.77 -15.44
CA ASP A 206 11.51 -4.79 -14.40
C ASP A 206 10.97 -5.35 -13.08
N LEU A 207 9.70 -5.12 -12.74
CA LEU A 207 9.03 -5.78 -11.61
C LEU A 207 9.01 -7.30 -11.78
N LEU A 208 8.63 -7.79 -12.97
CA LEU A 208 8.66 -9.22 -13.30
C LEU A 208 10.09 -9.79 -13.22
N ARG A 209 11.09 -9.00 -13.64
CA ARG A 209 12.50 -9.37 -13.52
C ARG A 209 12.94 -9.46 -12.06
N ILE A 210 12.57 -8.51 -11.21
CA ILE A 210 12.85 -8.55 -9.76
C ILE A 210 12.18 -9.78 -9.12
N ALA A 211 10.90 -10.01 -9.40
CA ALA A 211 10.16 -11.17 -8.89
C ALA A 211 10.88 -12.48 -9.22
N LYS A 212 11.35 -12.63 -10.47
CA LYS A 212 12.11 -13.80 -10.91
C LYS A 212 13.49 -13.91 -10.23
N GLN A 213 14.20 -12.81 -10.00
CA GLN A 213 15.53 -12.85 -9.38
C GLN A 213 15.48 -13.16 -7.89
N LEU A 214 14.45 -12.67 -7.19
CA LEU A 214 14.24 -12.96 -5.76
C LEU A 214 13.48 -14.25 -5.53
N ASP A 215 12.88 -14.82 -6.58
CA ASP A 215 11.89 -15.90 -6.48
C ASP A 215 10.79 -15.50 -5.48
N ALA A 216 10.27 -14.28 -5.69
CA ALA A 216 9.20 -13.68 -4.92
C ALA A 216 7.86 -13.91 -5.65
N PRO A 217 6.78 -14.25 -4.92
CA PRO A 217 5.47 -14.40 -5.52
C PRO A 217 4.94 -13.06 -6.06
N LEU A 218 4.05 -13.13 -7.04
CA LEU A 218 3.34 -11.98 -7.60
C LEU A 218 1.98 -11.82 -6.92
N VAL A 219 1.53 -10.58 -6.77
CA VAL A 219 0.15 -10.25 -6.39
C VAL A 219 -0.39 -9.19 -7.33
N ALA A 220 -1.60 -9.40 -7.85
CA ALA A 220 -2.31 -8.42 -8.66
C ALA A 220 -3.29 -7.63 -7.78
N THR A 221 -3.24 -6.31 -7.84
CA THR A 221 -4.10 -5.41 -7.08
C THR A 221 -4.59 -4.27 -7.98
N ASN A 222 -5.53 -3.46 -7.47
CA ASN A 222 -6.19 -2.41 -8.25
C ASN A 222 -6.19 -1.04 -7.56
N ASP A 223 -5.60 -0.93 -6.37
CA ASP A 223 -5.52 0.34 -5.63
C ASP A 223 -6.83 1.15 -5.64
N SER A 224 -7.94 0.51 -5.27
CA SER A 224 -9.26 1.09 -5.54
C SER A 224 -9.59 2.20 -4.54
N HIS A 225 -9.92 3.39 -5.04
CA HIS A 225 -10.29 4.56 -4.23
C HIS A 225 -11.79 4.84 -4.18
N TYR A 226 -12.59 4.10 -4.93
CA TYR A 226 -14.04 4.23 -5.02
C TYR A 226 -14.66 2.88 -5.41
N VAL A 227 -15.96 2.72 -5.17
CA VAL A 227 -16.64 1.41 -5.26
C VAL A 227 -16.92 1.01 -6.71
N SER A 228 -17.45 1.94 -7.50
CA SER A 228 -17.90 1.66 -8.87
C SER A 228 -17.26 2.62 -9.88
N PRO A 229 -17.10 2.24 -11.16
CA PRO A 229 -16.58 3.14 -12.19
C PRO A 229 -17.37 4.46 -12.31
N SER A 230 -18.67 4.44 -12.00
CA SER A 230 -19.52 5.65 -12.01
C SER A 230 -19.14 6.68 -10.95
N ASP A 231 -18.40 6.30 -9.91
CA ASP A 231 -18.00 7.19 -8.82
C ASP A 231 -16.78 8.07 -9.15
N VAL A 232 -16.19 7.91 -10.35
CA VAL A 232 -14.98 8.63 -10.78
C VAL A 232 -15.09 10.15 -10.62
N ASN A 233 -16.25 10.74 -10.95
CA ASN A 233 -16.45 12.19 -10.83
C ASN A 233 -16.58 12.63 -9.37
N THR A 234 -17.16 11.80 -8.51
CA THR A 234 -17.27 12.06 -7.07
C THR A 234 -15.89 11.99 -6.42
N HIS A 235 -15.08 11.01 -6.78
CA HIS A 235 -13.70 10.90 -6.33
C HIS A 235 -12.86 12.09 -6.82
N ALA A 236 -12.96 12.47 -8.09
CA ALA A 236 -12.26 13.65 -8.61
C ALA A 236 -12.63 14.93 -7.85
N ALA A 237 -13.91 15.13 -7.50
CA ALA A 237 -14.34 16.26 -6.69
C ALA A 237 -13.78 16.22 -5.26
N LEU A 238 -13.67 15.03 -4.65
CA LEU A 238 -13.06 14.84 -3.34
C LEU A 238 -11.58 15.26 -3.35
N LEU A 239 -10.84 14.90 -4.41
CA LEU A 239 -9.44 15.31 -4.57
C LEU A 239 -9.28 16.83 -4.71
N CYS A 240 -10.22 17.52 -5.38
CA CYS A 240 -10.21 18.99 -5.43
C CYS A 240 -10.38 19.62 -4.03
N LEU A 241 -11.17 19.01 -3.14
CA LEU A 241 -11.27 19.49 -1.75
C LEU A 241 -9.97 19.29 -0.96
N GLN A 242 -9.21 18.25 -1.29
CA GLN A 242 -7.92 17.96 -0.66
C GLN A 242 -6.83 18.95 -1.10
N SER A 243 -6.79 19.30 -2.39
CA SER A 243 -5.74 20.14 -2.96
C SER A 243 -5.92 21.63 -2.68
N GLY A 244 -7.14 22.07 -2.37
CA GLY A 244 -7.53 23.49 -2.39
C GLY A 244 -7.58 24.03 -3.82
#